data_AF-A0A7C2Z295-F1
#
_entry.id   AF-A0A7C2Z295-F1
#
_cell.length_a   1.000
_cell.length_b   1.000
_cell.length_c   1.000
_cell.angle_alpha   90.00
_cell.angle_beta   90.00
_cell.angle_gamma   90.00
#
_symmetry.space_group_name_H-M   'P 1'
#
loop_
_entity.id
_entity.type
_entity.pdbx_description
1 polymer ?
#
loop_
_entity_poly.entity_id
_entity_poly.type
_entity_poly.pdbx_seq_one_letter_code
_entity_poly.pdbx_strand_id
1 'polypeptide(L)'
;MATTCSSAGCKYRVPDLLAAEGLCVLHFTLSLEQTCNDLRRQTALGQVSRERIEEIHQFLQQRGELLARVSTAGLGLSDEMKARILATFLTLINLRENLDRVTARLATSKIRP
;
A
#
# COMPACT_ATOMS: atom_id res chain seq x y z
N MET A 1 3.16 25.98 -0.46
CA MET A 1 2.63 26.26 0.90
C MET A 1 2.67 24.95 1.66
N ALA A 2 3.21 24.90 2.88
CA ALA A 2 3.26 23.65 3.63
C ALA A 2 1.84 23.25 4.07
N THR A 3 1.29 22.21 3.45
CA THR A 3 -0.03 21.67 3.80
C THR A 3 0.07 20.80 5.04
N THR A 4 -0.88 20.98 5.96
CA THR A 4 -1.05 20.09 7.10
C THR A 4 -1.74 18.80 6.65
N CYS A 5 -1.46 17.72 7.37
CA CYS A 5 -2.11 16.43 7.14
C CYS A 5 -3.63 16.57 7.24
N SER A 6 -4.36 15.96 6.30
CA SER A 6 -5.83 15.99 6.23
C SER A 6 -6.52 15.09 7.27
N SER A 7 -5.78 14.18 7.90
CA SER A 7 -6.30 13.33 8.99
C SER A 7 -6.78 14.19 10.18
N ALA A 8 -7.97 13.88 10.69
CA ALA A 8 -8.61 14.65 11.76
C ALA A 8 -7.70 14.75 13.01
N GLY A 9 -7.48 15.98 13.47
CA GLY A 9 -6.65 16.26 14.64
C GLY A 9 -5.13 16.17 14.40
N CYS A 10 -4.68 15.80 13.19
CA CYS A 10 -3.25 15.75 12.87
C CYS A 10 -2.70 17.13 12.53
N LYS A 11 -1.61 17.53 13.21
CA LYS A 11 -0.93 18.82 12.98
C LYS A 11 0.41 18.67 12.23
N TYR A 12 0.79 17.44 11.87
CA TYR A 12 2.02 17.19 11.14
C TYR A 12 1.95 17.73 9.71
N ARG A 13 3.08 18.19 9.19
CA ARG A 13 3.20 18.62 7.80
C ARG A 13 3.18 17.42 6.85
N VAL A 14 2.62 17.65 5.68
CA VAL A 14 2.69 16.74 4.53
C VAL A 14 4.02 17.00 3.82
N PRO A 15 4.90 16.00 3.67
CA PRO A 15 6.08 16.11 2.81
C PRO A 15 5.67 16.35 1.36
N ASP A 16 6.48 17.07 0.58
CA ASP A 16 6.16 17.39 -0.82
C ASP A 16 5.91 16.13 -1.67
N LEU A 17 6.60 15.03 -1.36
CA LEU A 17 6.38 13.72 -2.01
C LEU A 17 4.99 13.14 -1.77
N LEU A 18 4.33 13.50 -0.67
CA LEU A 18 2.99 13.07 -0.30
C LEU A 18 1.94 14.18 -0.51
N ALA A 19 2.29 15.27 -1.20
CA ALA A 19 1.38 16.38 -1.43
C ALA A 19 0.07 15.94 -2.11
N ALA A 20 0.16 15.02 -3.09
CA ALA A 20 -1.01 14.44 -3.75
C ALA A 20 -1.89 13.59 -2.83
N GLU A 21 -1.30 12.98 -1.79
CA GLU A 21 -2.04 12.18 -0.80
C GLU A 21 -2.67 13.06 0.29
N GLY A 22 -2.11 14.25 0.54
CA GLY A 22 -2.55 15.12 1.62
C GLY A 22 -2.35 14.53 3.02
N LEU A 23 -1.45 13.56 3.18
CA LEU A 23 -1.19 12.84 4.43
C LEU A 23 0.26 12.98 4.87
N CYS A 24 0.49 13.09 6.18
CA CYS A 24 1.84 12.92 6.73
C CYS A 24 2.27 11.44 6.62
N VAL A 25 3.57 11.15 6.77
CA VAL A 25 4.14 9.80 6.63
C VAL A 25 3.43 8.76 7.51
N LEU A 26 3.07 9.13 8.75
CA LEU A 26 2.34 8.25 9.66
C LEU A 26 0.96 7.86 9.11
N HIS A 27 0.16 8.84 8.70
CA HIS A 27 -1.19 8.58 8.22
C HIS A 27 -1.19 7.94 6.84
N PHE A 28 -0.21 8.28 5.99
CA PHE A 28 -0.01 7.59 4.73
C PHE A 28 0.26 6.10 4.93
N THR A 29 1.19 5.74 5.82
CA THR A 29 1.50 4.33 6.12
C THR A 29 0.32 3.59 6.75
N LEU A 30 -0.40 4.20 7.70
CA LEU A 30 -1.63 3.65 8.27
C LEU A 30 -2.71 3.40 7.20
N SER A 31 -2.97 4.41 6.36
CA SER A 31 -3.96 4.30 5.29
C SER A 31 -3.57 3.21 4.29
N LEU A 32 -2.28 3.08 3.98
CA LEU A 32 -1.79 2.07 3.05
C LEU A 32 -1.95 0.65 3.61
N GLU A 33 -1.60 0.44 4.88
CA GLU A 33 -1.79 -0.84 5.58
C GLU A 33 -3.26 -1.24 5.64
N GLN A 34 -4.15 -0.29 5.96
CA GLN A 34 -5.59 -0.53 5.99
C GLN A 34 -6.11 -0.97 4.62
N THR A 35 -5.78 -0.23 3.56
CA THR A 35 -6.17 -0.60 2.19
C THR A 35 -5.64 -1.98 1.80
N CYS A 36 -4.39 -2.30 2.17
CA CYS A 36 -3.83 -3.62 1.88
C CYS A 36 -4.59 -4.76 2.59
N ASN A 37 -4.98 -4.54 3.84
CA ASN A 37 -5.80 -5.48 4.60
C ASN A 37 -7.17 -5.68 3.95
N ASP A 38 -7.80 -4.62 3.48
CA ASP A 38 -9.11 -4.68 2.81
C ASP A 38 -9.01 -5.43 1.47
N LEU A 39 -7.98 -5.17 0.67
CA LEU A 39 -7.71 -5.90 -0.58
C LEU A 39 -7.37 -7.38 -0.32
N ARG A 40 -6.64 -7.68 0.74
CA ARG A 40 -6.37 -9.07 1.16
C ARG A 40 -7.66 -9.80 1.55
N ARG A 41 -8.58 -9.14 2.26
CA ARG A 41 -9.89 -9.71 2.59
C ARG A 41 -10.72 -9.92 1.32
N GLN A 42 -10.77 -8.94 0.42
CA GLN A 42 -11.46 -9.04 -0.86
C GLN A 42 -10.98 -10.25 -1.69
N THR A 43 -9.66 -10.45 -1.78
CA THR A 43 -9.05 -11.57 -2.51
C THR A 43 -9.24 -12.92 -1.82
N ALA A 44 -9.31 -12.97 -0.49
CA ALA A 44 -9.58 -14.20 0.25
C ALA A 44 -10.99 -14.76 0.04
N LEU A 45 -11.98 -13.89 -0.23
CA LEU A 45 -13.37 -14.29 -0.48
C LEU A 45 -13.59 -14.96 -1.85
N GLY A 46 -12.55 -15.06 -2.70
CA GLY A 46 -12.55 -15.88 -3.91
C GLY A 46 -13.34 -15.32 -5.11
N GLN A 47 -13.90 -14.11 -5.02
CA GLN A 47 -14.72 -13.48 -6.06
C GLN A 47 -14.03 -12.26 -6.70
N VAL A 48 -12.75 -12.38 -7.05
CA VAL A 48 -12.01 -11.28 -7.66
C VAL A 48 -11.84 -11.52 -9.15
N SER A 49 -12.35 -10.60 -9.97
CA SER A 49 -12.20 -10.64 -11.43
C SER A 49 -10.73 -10.44 -11.83
N ARG A 50 -10.37 -10.85 -13.05
CA ARG A 50 -9.01 -10.62 -13.59
C ARG A 50 -8.67 -9.13 -13.67
N GLU A 51 -9.61 -8.31 -14.12
CA GLU A 51 -9.50 -6.85 -14.15
C GLU A 51 -9.18 -6.31 -12.75
N ARG A 52 -9.89 -6.78 -11.72
CA ARG A 52 -9.63 -6.35 -10.35
C ARG A 52 -8.26 -6.80 -9.83
N ILE A 53 -7.77 -7.96 -10.25
CA ILE A 53 -6.40 -8.41 -9.94
C ILE A 53 -5.37 -7.46 -10.57
N GLU A 54 -5.57 -7.06 -11.82
CA GLU A 54 -4.70 -6.11 -12.52
C GLU A 54 -4.70 -4.73 -11.84
N GLU A 55 -5.87 -4.23 -11.42
CA GLU A 55 -5.98 -3.01 -10.62
C GLU A 55 -5.19 -3.09 -9.31
N ILE A 56 -5.26 -4.22 -8.60
CA ILE A 56 -4.50 -4.42 -7.36
C ILE A 56 -3.00 -4.47 -7.63
N HIS A 57 -2.56 -5.08 -8.74
CA HIS A 57 -1.15 -5.05 -9.14
C HIS A 57 -0.66 -3.62 -9.43
N GLN A 58 -1.45 -2.82 -10.15
CA GLN A 58 -1.11 -1.41 -10.41
C GLN A 58 -1.04 -0.61 -9.11
N PHE A 59 -1.99 -0.83 -8.20
CA PHE A 59 -1.95 -0.24 -6.86
C PHE A 59 -0.66 -0.60 -6.12
N LEU A 60 -0.28 -1.88 -6.08
CA LEU A 60 0.94 -2.35 -5.41
C LEU A 60 2.19 -1.68 -5.99
N GLN A 61 2.27 -1.55 -7.32
CA GLN A 61 3.40 -0.90 -7.99
C GLN A 61 3.50 0.59 -7.61
N GLN A 62 2.40 1.34 -7.78
CA GLN A 62 2.37 2.78 -7.51
C GLN A 62 2.65 3.09 -6.04
N ARG A 63 2.02 2.34 -5.13
CA ARG A 63 2.19 2.56 -3.68
C ARG A 63 3.55 2.10 -3.18
N GLY A 64 4.08 1.00 -3.71
CA GLY A 64 5.43 0.54 -3.41
C GLY A 64 6.49 1.56 -3.84
N GLU A 65 6.37 2.11 -5.05
CA GLU A 65 7.27 3.16 -5.54
C GLU A 65 7.18 4.42 -4.67
N LEU A 66 5.97 4.89 -4.36
CA LEU A 66 5.79 6.08 -3.52
C LEU A 66 6.38 5.88 -2.12
N LEU A 67 6.15 4.72 -1.50
CA LEU A 67 6.72 4.40 -0.18
C LEU A 67 8.25 4.35 -0.23
N ALA A 68 8.85 3.81 -1.30
CA ALA A 68 10.29 3.80 -1.51
C ALA A 68 10.88 5.20 -1.67
N ARG A 69 10.19 6.08 -2.40
CA ARG A 69 10.61 7.49 -2.52
C ARG A 69 10.56 8.20 -1.17
N VAL A 70 9.48 8.02 -0.40
CA VAL A 70 9.34 8.61 0.94
C VAL A 70 10.44 8.11 1.89
N SER A 71 10.79 6.83 1.83
CA SER A 71 11.78 6.23 2.72
C SER A 71 13.22 6.63 2.40
N THR A 72 13.51 7.01 1.15
CA THR A 72 14.87 7.32 0.66
C THR A 72 15.13 8.81 0.41
N ALA A 73 14.12 9.68 0.54
CA ALA A 73 14.23 11.12 0.25
C ALA A 73 14.94 11.97 1.33
N GLY A 74 15.62 11.35 2.30
CA GLY A 74 16.39 12.10 3.31
C GLY A 74 15.54 12.94 4.28
N LEU A 75 14.29 12.56 4.54
CA LEU A 75 13.32 13.31 5.36
C LEU A 75 13.66 13.41 6.87
N GLY A 76 14.82 12.92 7.33
CA GLY A 76 15.19 12.95 8.74
C GLY A 76 14.22 12.17 9.65
N LEU A 77 13.78 11.00 9.21
CA LEU A 77 12.79 10.19 9.91
C LEU A 77 13.35 9.62 11.23
N SER A 78 12.53 9.60 12.29
CA SER A 78 12.86 8.88 13.53
C SER A 78 12.96 7.36 13.28
N ASP A 79 13.66 6.64 14.16
CA ASP A 79 13.81 5.19 14.02
C ASP A 79 12.46 4.45 14.14
N GLU A 80 11.55 4.95 14.98
CA GLU A 80 10.17 4.46 15.04
C GLU A 80 9.44 4.60 13.69
N MET A 81 9.65 5.72 12.99
CA MET A 81 9.05 5.93 11.68
C MET A 81 9.69 5.05 10.61
N LYS A 82 11.00 4.82 10.67
CA LYS A 82 11.68 3.85 9.79
C LYS A 82 11.15 2.43 10.00
N ALA A 83 11.02 2.00 11.25
CA ALA A 83 10.44 0.69 11.59
C ALA A 83 9.02 0.55 11.06
N ARG A 84 8.21 1.61 11.15
CA ARG A 84 6.86 1.63 10.58
C ARG A 84 6.85 1.49 9.07
N ILE A 85 7.70 2.24 8.36
CA ILE A 85 7.84 2.12 6.89
C ILE A 85 8.21 0.69 6.49
N LEU A 86 9.14 0.05 7.22
CA LEU A 86 9.52 -1.34 6.97
C LEU A 86 8.33 -2.29 7.18
N ALA A 87 7.54 -2.10 8.23
CA ALA A 87 6.31 -2.87 8.45
C ALA A 87 5.29 -2.67 7.32
N THR A 88 5.16 -1.44 6.80
CA THR A 88 4.28 -1.15 5.66
C THR A 88 4.79 -1.84 4.38
N PHE A 89 6.10 -1.88 4.13
CA PHE A 89 6.67 -2.66 3.01
C PHE A 89 6.33 -4.16 3.12
N LEU A 90 6.48 -4.74 4.30
CA LEU A 90 6.10 -6.14 4.53
C LEU A 90 4.62 -6.37 4.25
N THR A 91 3.76 -5.39 4.57
CA THR A 91 2.33 -5.48 4.27
C THR A 91 2.06 -5.50 2.76
N LEU A 92 2.74 -4.65 1.98
CA LEU A 92 2.66 -4.66 0.51
C LEU A 92 3.15 -5.98 -0.09
N ILE A 93 4.28 -6.50 0.40
CA ILE A 93 4.84 -7.79 -0.04
C ILE A 93 3.86 -8.93 0.23
N ASN A 94 3.30 -8.98 1.44
CA ASN A 94 2.31 -9.99 1.80
C ASN A 94 1.06 -9.95 0.92
N LEU A 95 0.58 -8.75 0.56
CA LEU A 95 -0.55 -8.61 -0.37
C LEU A 95 -0.18 -9.10 -1.78
N ARG A 96 1.01 -8.74 -2.27
CA ARG A 96 1.52 -9.20 -3.58
C ARG A 96 1.58 -10.73 -3.64
N GLU A 97 2.21 -11.37 -2.65
CA GLU A 97 2.28 -12.83 -2.61
C GLU A 97 0.90 -13.49 -2.51
N ASN A 98 -0.02 -12.88 -1.77
CA ASN A 98 -1.40 -13.36 -1.72
C ASN A 98 -2.08 -13.30 -3.08
N LEU A 99 -1.88 -12.20 -3.81
CA LEU A 99 -2.42 -12.01 -5.15
C LEU A 99 -1.82 -13.02 -6.14
N ASP A 100 -0.50 -13.23 -6.10
CA ASP A 100 0.18 -14.22 -6.92
C ASP A 100 -0.38 -15.64 -6.69
N ARG A 101 -0.67 -16.00 -5.44
CA ARG A 101 -1.34 -17.28 -5.09
C ARG A 101 -2.75 -17.37 -5.66
N VAL A 102 -3.53 -16.29 -5.63
CA VAL A 102 -4.89 -16.25 -6.21
C VAL A 102 -4.83 -16.39 -7.74
N THR A 103 -3.93 -15.65 -8.38
CA THR A 103 -3.72 -15.71 -9.84
C THR A 103 -3.32 -17.12 -10.30
N ALA A 104 -2.41 -17.78 -9.57
CA ALA A 104 -2.02 -19.17 -9.85
C ALA A 104 -3.21 -20.14 -9.77
N ARG A 105 -4.10 -19.99 -8.78
CA ARG A 105 -5.33 -20.82 -8.67
C ARG A 105 -6.29 -20.58 -9.83
N LEU A 106 -6.46 -19.33 -10.25
CA LEU A 106 -7.31 -19.00 -11.40
C LEU A 106 -6.74 -19.53 -12.73
N ALA A 107 -5.41 -19.62 -12.85
CA ALA A 107 -4.76 -20.23 -14.01
C ALA A 107 -5.00 -21.75 -14.06
N THR A 108 -4.94 -22.45 -12.92
CA THR A 108 -5.16 -23.91 -12.86
C THR A 108 -6.62 -24.30 -13.01
N SER A 109 -7.58 -23.50 -12.52
CA SER A 109 -9.02 -23.75 -12.74
C SER A 109 -9.43 -23.76 -14.22
N LYS A 110 -8.66 -23.12 -15.11
CA LYS A 110 -8.92 -23.13 -16.56
C LYS A 110 -8.49 -24.40 -17.28
N ILE A 111 -7.76 -25.30 -16.62
CA ILE A 111 -7.16 -26.50 -17.23
C ILE A 111 -7.99 -27.77 -16.92
N ARG A 112 -9.06 -27.66 -16.11
CA ARG A 112 -9.95 -28.81 -15.85
C ARG A 112 -11.01 -28.90 -16.97
N PRO A 113 -11.01 -29.97 -17.80
CA PRO A 113 -12.04 -30.20 -18.81
C PRO A 113 -13.41 -30.52 -18.19
#